data_AF-A0A7Y0ZCV0-F1
#
_entry.id   AF-A0A7Y0ZCV0-F1
#
_cell.length_a   1.000
_cell.length_b   1.000
_cell.length_c   1.000
_cell.angle_alpha   90.00
_cell.angle_beta   90.00
_cell.angle_gamma   90.00
#
_symmetry.space_group_name_H-M   'P 1'
#
loop_
_entity.id
_entity.type
_entity.pdbx_description
1 polymer ?
#
loop_
_entity_poly.entity_id
_entity_poly.type
_entity_poly.pdbx_seq_one_letter_code
_entity_poly.pdbx_strand_id
1 'polypeptide(L)'
;MSWALSLPVQTLKDSSARHVLLCLANYAGSNGTGAFPSASTLAQDTGLSERTVRYKLDDLEKSGLIQKGNQAIAAVHIDRHDRRPVVYDLQISRGANPAPRTKRGADDATGCNPQQNGVQPGTERGAAVAPNPPPNHQGTEEQLQQREIDAALAEQNNAAIEPQDDRQRFAMFATWVPNEKGLSDQITIAGLPADAVPEAAIRAFMGFFVAKPSTIDTSAGWCYRLVQWVKRERVKASGQGKAPDFDDTSWANDLGDL
;
A
#
# COMPACT_ATOMS: atom_id res chain seq x y z
N MET A 1 -1.21 -10.63 3.19
CA MET A 1 0.03 -11.45 3.27
C MET A 1 -0.01 -12.58 4.32
N SER A 2 -0.56 -12.40 5.52
CA SER A 2 -0.49 -13.42 6.60
C SER A 2 -1.07 -14.80 6.24
N TRP A 3 -2.10 -14.84 5.38
CA TRP A 3 -2.76 -16.10 5.02
C TRP A 3 -1.85 -17.08 4.27
N ALA A 4 -1.11 -16.64 3.26
CA ALA A 4 -0.26 -17.53 2.46
C ALA A 4 0.86 -18.17 3.31
N LEU A 5 1.35 -17.45 4.34
CA LEU A 5 2.32 -17.97 5.30
C LEU A 5 1.71 -19.00 6.27
N SER A 6 0.43 -18.84 6.63
CA SER A 6 -0.30 -19.77 7.50
C SER A 6 -0.63 -21.12 6.86
N LEU A 7 -0.45 -21.27 5.54
CA LEU A 7 -0.68 -22.54 4.85
C LEU A 7 0.29 -23.62 5.35
N PRO A 8 -0.21 -24.79 5.80
CA PRO A 8 0.65 -25.90 6.20
C PRO A 8 1.59 -26.30 5.07
N VAL A 9 2.84 -26.62 5.41
CA VAL A 9 3.86 -27.09 4.45
C VAL A 9 3.39 -28.34 3.68
N GLN A 10 2.52 -29.16 4.30
CA GLN A 10 1.92 -30.33 3.67
C GLN A 10 1.00 -30.00 2.49
N THR A 11 0.36 -28.83 2.50
CA THR A 11 -0.57 -28.39 1.44
C THR A 11 0.17 -27.92 0.19
N LEU A 12 1.39 -27.38 0.35
CA LEU A 12 2.24 -26.93 -0.75
C LEU A 12 3.70 -27.28 -0.46
N LYS A 13 4.09 -28.50 -0.87
CA LYS A 13 5.44 -29.04 -0.60
C LYS A 13 6.53 -28.38 -1.43
N ASP A 14 6.18 -27.84 -2.59
CA ASP A 14 7.14 -27.18 -3.47
C ASP A 14 7.44 -25.76 -3.00
N SER A 15 8.68 -25.54 -2.58
CA SER A 15 9.20 -24.23 -2.14
C SER A 15 9.05 -23.17 -3.22
N SER A 16 9.26 -23.52 -4.49
CA SER A 16 9.13 -22.58 -5.61
C SER A 16 7.68 -22.15 -5.82
N ALA A 17 6.74 -23.10 -5.74
CA ALA A 17 5.31 -22.79 -5.82
C ALA A 17 4.86 -21.91 -4.65
N ARG A 18 5.39 -22.16 -3.45
CA ARG A 18 5.10 -21.35 -2.26
C ARG A 18 5.62 -19.93 -2.42
N HIS A 19 6.82 -19.76 -2.95
CA HIS A 19 7.40 -18.45 -3.21
C HIS A 19 6.59 -17.68 -4.27
N VAL A 20 6.20 -18.33 -5.36
CA VAL A 20 5.32 -17.74 -6.39
C VAL A 20 3.96 -17.33 -5.81
N LEU A 21 3.35 -18.16 -4.96
CA LEU A 21 2.09 -17.83 -4.29
C LEU A 21 2.22 -16.62 -3.37
N LEU A 22 3.32 -16.52 -2.63
CA LEU A 22 3.60 -15.37 -1.76
C LEU A 22 3.77 -14.08 -2.58
N CYS A 23 4.55 -14.11 -3.66
CA CYS A 23 4.70 -12.98 -4.56
C CYS A 23 3.36 -12.58 -5.21
N LEU A 24 2.59 -13.55 -5.72
CA LEU A 24 1.26 -13.30 -6.28
C LEU A 24 0.31 -12.66 -5.25
N ALA A 25 0.42 -13.03 -3.97
CA ALA A 25 -0.39 -12.47 -2.91
C ALA A 25 -0.13 -11.00 -2.59
N ASN A 26 1.01 -10.45 -3.01
CA ASN A 26 1.31 -9.02 -2.87
C ASN A 26 0.52 -8.16 -3.88
N TYR A 27 0.10 -8.76 -4.99
CA TYR A 27 -0.66 -8.11 -6.05
C TYR A 27 -2.18 -8.28 -5.89
N ALA A 28 -2.62 -9.12 -4.95
CA ALA A 28 -4.03 -9.32 -4.68
C ALA A 28 -4.60 -8.22 -3.77
N GLY A 29 -5.86 -7.85 -3.97
CA GLY A 29 -6.58 -6.97 -3.05
C GLY A 29 -6.74 -7.58 -1.65
N SER A 30 -7.30 -6.82 -0.70
CA SER A 30 -7.51 -7.24 0.70
C SER A 30 -8.27 -8.58 0.85
N ASN A 31 -9.17 -8.87 -0.09
CA ASN A 31 -9.96 -10.11 -0.14
C ASN A 31 -9.29 -11.24 -0.93
N GLY A 32 -8.07 -11.06 -1.41
CA GLY A 32 -7.34 -12.04 -2.23
C GLY A 32 -7.67 -12.01 -3.72
N THR A 33 -8.51 -11.07 -4.17
CA THR A 33 -8.98 -11.02 -5.55
C THR A 33 -8.17 -10.07 -6.43
N GLY A 34 -8.15 -10.33 -7.73
CA GLY A 34 -7.68 -9.37 -8.73
C GLY A 34 -6.16 -9.25 -8.83
N ALA A 35 -5.40 -10.31 -8.58
CA ALA A 35 -3.96 -10.32 -8.80
C ALA A 35 -3.64 -10.57 -10.28
N PHE A 36 -3.04 -9.60 -10.97
CA PHE A 36 -2.69 -9.74 -12.39
C PHE A 36 -1.24 -9.33 -12.75
N PRO A 37 -0.23 -9.71 -11.95
CA PRO A 37 1.15 -9.50 -12.38
C PRO A 37 1.45 -10.32 -13.65
N SER A 38 2.32 -9.79 -14.51
CA SER A 38 2.77 -10.57 -15.66
C SER A 38 3.69 -11.72 -15.22
N ALA A 39 3.82 -12.76 -16.04
CA ALA A 39 4.78 -13.84 -15.78
C ALA A 39 6.23 -13.32 -15.69
N SER A 40 6.54 -12.24 -16.42
CA SER A 40 7.85 -11.58 -16.38
C SER A 40 8.06 -10.84 -15.06
N THR A 41 7.04 -10.14 -14.57
CA THR A 41 7.05 -9.47 -13.26
C THR A 41 7.28 -10.49 -12.14
N LEU A 42 6.50 -11.57 -12.12
CA LEU A 42 6.69 -12.64 -11.14
C LEU A 42 8.05 -13.33 -11.27
N ALA A 43 8.60 -13.47 -12.48
CA ALA A 43 9.94 -14.02 -12.67
C ALA A 43 11.01 -13.13 -12.04
N GLN A 44 10.89 -11.80 -12.19
CA GLN A 44 11.77 -10.83 -11.55
C GLN A 44 11.66 -10.88 -10.02
N ASP A 45 10.44 -10.93 -9.48
CA ASP A 45 10.21 -10.93 -8.03
C ASP A 45 10.69 -12.22 -7.36
N THR A 46 10.53 -13.35 -8.04
CA THR A 46 10.82 -14.68 -7.49
C THR A 46 12.24 -15.17 -7.81
N GLY A 47 12.93 -14.53 -8.77
CA GLY A 47 14.22 -14.99 -9.32
C GLY A 47 14.13 -16.27 -10.16
N LEU A 48 12.92 -16.75 -10.47
CA LEU A 48 12.69 -17.95 -11.28
C LEU A 48 12.57 -17.57 -12.77
N SER A 49 12.80 -18.55 -13.66
CA SER A 49 12.51 -18.33 -15.09
C SER A 49 11.00 -18.15 -15.32
N GLU A 50 10.59 -17.39 -16.33
CA GLU A 50 9.16 -17.23 -16.64
C GLU A 50 8.47 -18.57 -16.95
N ARG A 51 9.20 -19.53 -17.51
CA ARG A 51 8.68 -20.89 -17.76
C ARG A 51 8.35 -21.58 -16.44
N THR A 52 9.25 -21.48 -15.45
CA THR A 52 9.03 -22.03 -14.12
C THR A 52 7.84 -21.35 -13.44
N VAL A 53 7.75 -20.02 -13.50
CA VAL A 53 6.62 -19.27 -12.93
C VAL A 53 5.30 -19.74 -13.51
N ARG A 54 5.18 -19.86 -14.85
CA ARG A 54 3.96 -20.35 -15.50
C ARG A 54 3.59 -21.76 -15.01
N TYR A 55 4.56 -22.67 -14.94
CA TYR A 55 4.30 -24.01 -14.39
C TYR A 55 3.84 -24.00 -12.94
N LYS A 56 4.41 -23.12 -12.10
CA LYS A 56 3.99 -23.01 -10.71
C LYS A 56 2.61 -22.38 -10.57
N LEU A 57 2.24 -21.42 -11.42
CA LEU A 57 0.87 -20.93 -11.48
C LEU A 57 -0.12 -22.03 -11.88
N ASP A 58 0.23 -22.88 -12.85
CA ASP A 58 -0.59 -24.03 -13.23
C ASP A 58 -0.73 -25.05 -12.07
N ASP A 59 0.37 -25.32 -11.34
CA ASP A 59 0.36 -26.22 -10.16
C ASP A 59 -0.50 -25.64 -9.02
N LEU A 60 -0.45 -24.31 -8.81
CA LEU A 60 -1.27 -23.61 -7.82
C LEU A 60 -2.76 -23.59 -8.22
N GLU A 61 -3.07 -23.45 -9.51
CA GLU A 61 -4.44 -23.53 -10.02
C GLU A 61 -5.01 -24.95 -9.86
N LYS A 62 -4.22 -25.97 -10.20
CA LYS A 62 -4.60 -27.40 -10.03
C LYS A 62 -4.80 -27.78 -8.56
N SER A 63 -4.02 -27.22 -7.65
CA SER A 63 -4.16 -27.45 -6.21
C SER A 63 -5.31 -26.65 -5.58
N GLY A 64 -5.98 -25.79 -6.34
CA GLY A 64 -7.12 -25.00 -5.88
C GLY A 64 -6.75 -23.86 -4.93
N LEU A 65 -5.46 -23.49 -4.85
CA LEU A 65 -5.01 -22.36 -4.04
C LEU A 65 -5.29 -21.03 -4.72
N ILE A 66 -5.34 -21.04 -6.05
CA ILE A 66 -5.69 -19.90 -6.89
C ILE A 66 -6.71 -20.31 -7.95
N GLN A 67 -7.48 -19.36 -8.44
CA GLN A 67 -8.40 -19.53 -9.56
C GLN A 67 -8.27 -18.35 -10.52
N LYS A 68 -8.71 -18.50 -11.77
CA LYS A 68 -8.82 -17.37 -12.69
C LYS A 68 -9.90 -16.41 -12.20
N GLY A 69 -9.49 -15.17 -11.95
CA GLY A 69 -10.37 -14.10 -11.49
C GLY A 69 -11.04 -13.35 -12.63
N ASN A 70 -11.56 -12.17 -12.31
CA ASN A 70 -12.24 -11.31 -13.29
C ASN A 70 -11.23 -10.69 -14.27
N GLN A 71 -11.13 -11.26 -15.47
CA GLN A 71 -10.22 -10.81 -16.53
C GLN A 71 -10.53 -9.39 -17.05
N ALA A 72 -11.74 -8.87 -16.80
CA ALA A 72 -12.08 -7.50 -17.17
C ALA A 72 -11.24 -6.47 -16.42
N ILE A 73 -10.71 -6.79 -15.25
CA ILE A 73 -9.84 -5.90 -14.47
C ILE A 73 -8.55 -5.60 -15.25
N ALA A 74 -7.91 -6.61 -15.83
CA ALA A 74 -6.73 -6.40 -16.68
C ALA A 74 -7.07 -5.61 -17.95
N ALA A 75 -8.28 -5.79 -18.49
CA ALA A 75 -8.73 -5.08 -19.68
C ALA A 75 -8.92 -3.58 -19.49
N VAL A 76 -9.25 -3.13 -18.27
CA VAL A 76 -9.36 -1.70 -17.92
C VAL A 76 -7.99 -1.03 -17.83
N HIS A 77 -6.97 -1.76 -17.38
CA HIS A 77 -5.63 -1.21 -17.18
C HIS A 77 -4.72 -1.36 -18.42
N ILE A 78 -5.03 -2.31 -19.31
CA ILE A 78 -4.22 -2.63 -20.49
C ILE A 78 -5.12 -2.75 -21.71
N ASP A 79 -5.11 -1.73 -22.57
CA ASP A 79 -5.93 -1.72 -23.80
C ASP A 79 -5.51 -2.79 -24.81
N ARG A 80 -4.22 -3.11 -24.88
CA ARG A 80 -3.67 -4.12 -25.81
C ARG A 80 -3.96 -5.55 -25.36
N HIS A 81 -4.85 -6.24 -26.08
CA HIS A 81 -5.31 -7.59 -25.73
C HIS A 81 -4.18 -8.63 -25.61
N ASP A 82 -3.18 -8.56 -26.48
CA ASP A 82 -2.02 -9.48 -26.53
C ASP A 82 -1.11 -9.38 -25.30
N ARG A 83 -1.18 -8.28 -24.56
CA ARG A 83 -0.31 -8.00 -23.40
C ARG A 83 -1.03 -8.18 -22.07
N ARG A 84 -2.30 -8.60 -22.09
CA ARG A 84 -3.10 -8.75 -20.88
C ARG A 84 -2.64 -9.99 -20.11
N PRO A 85 -2.11 -9.82 -18.89
CA PRO A 85 -1.84 -10.95 -18.02
C PRO A 85 -3.15 -11.58 -17.54
N VAL A 86 -3.06 -12.84 -17.13
CA VAL A 86 -4.19 -13.55 -16.52
C VAL A 86 -4.40 -13.01 -15.11
N VAL A 87 -5.63 -12.63 -14.81
CA VAL A 87 -6.05 -12.25 -13.46
C VAL A 87 -6.31 -13.52 -12.64
N TYR A 88 -5.77 -13.58 -11.44
CA TYR A 88 -5.95 -14.66 -10.48
C TYR A 88 -6.58 -14.15 -9.18
N ASP A 89 -7.43 -14.98 -8.58
CA ASP A 89 -7.98 -14.80 -7.24
C ASP A 89 -7.45 -15.90 -6.31
N LEU A 90 -7.00 -15.50 -5.13
CA LEU A 90 -6.47 -16.37 -4.08
C LEU A 90 -7.61 -16.88 -3.21
N GLN A 91 -7.60 -18.17 -2.89
CA GLN A 91 -8.63 -18.80 -2.05
C GLN A 91 -8.35 -18.61 -0.55
N ILE A 92 -8.39 -17.35 -0.08
CA ILE A 92 -8.04 -16.96 1.31
C ILE A 92 -9.01 -17.56 2.34
N SER A 93 -10.30 -17.51 2.05
CA SER A 93 -11.31 -18.13 2.91
C SER A 93 -11.58 -19.53 2.39
N ARG A 94 -11.37 -20.54 3.24
CA ARG A 94 -11.77 -21.94 2.97
C ARG A 94 -13.30 -22.07 3.04
N GLY A 95 -14.02 -21.29 2.25
CA GLY A 95 -15.42 -21.49 1.93
C GLY A 95 -15.46 -22.41 0.72
N ALA A 96 -16.27 -23.47 0.79
CA ALA A 96 -16.46 -24.40 -0.32
C ALA A 96 -16.62 -23.65 -1.66
N ASN A 97 -16.02 -24.19 -2.74
CA ASN A 97 -16.24 -23.71 -4.10
C ASN A 97 -17.72 -23.35 -4.25
N PRO A 98 -18.06 -22.11 -4.66
CA PRO A 98 -19.44 -21.80 -4.95
C PRO A 98 -19.84 -22.76 -6.07
N ALA A 99 -20.67 -23.75 -5.72
CA ALA A 99 -21.24 -24.66 -6.69
C ALA A 99 -21.90 -23.80 -7.78
N PRO A 100 -21.83 -24.20 -9.07
CA PRO A 100 -22.46 -23.45 -10.14
C PRO A 100 -23.94 -23.28 -9.79
N ARG A 101 -24.33 -22.09 -9.34
CA ARG A 101 -25.72 -21.80 -8.95
C ARG A 101 -26.52 -21.65 -10.24
N THR A 102 -27.13 -22.74 -10.69
CA THR A 102 -28.36 -22.64 -11.45
C THR A 102 -29.42 -22.05 -10.52
N LYS A 103 -30.11 -21.00 -10.99
CA LYS A 103 -31.15 -20.22 -10.29
C LYS A 103 -31.95 -21.06 -9.27
N ARG A 104 -31.90 -20.67 -7.98
CA ARG A 104 -32.82 -21.20 -6.97
C ARG A 104 -33.85 -20.12 -6.66
N GLY A 105 -35.12 -20.45 -6.93
CA GLY A 105 -36.29 -19.65 -6.58
C GLY A 105 -36.32 -19.34 -5.08
N ALA A 106 -36.73 -18.12 -4.77
CA ALA A 106 -37.00 -17.68 -3.42
C ALA A 106 -38.48 -18.00 -3.12
N ASP A 107 -38.69 -18.85 -2.13
CA ASP A 107 -39.97 -19.14 -1.52
C ASP A 107 -39.78 -18.82 -0.03
N ASP A 108 -40.24 -17.63 0.39
CA ASP A 108 -40.07 -17.09 1.73
C ASP A 108 -40.95 -17.81 2.76
N ALA A 109 -40.38 -18.78 3.48
CA ALA A 109 -40.99 -19.31 4.70
C ALA A 109 -40.00 -19.20 5.87
N THR A 110 -40.14 -18.13 6.66
CA THR A 110 -39.44 -17.89 7.92
C THR A 110 -40.02 -18.77 9.03
N GLY A 111 -39.19 -19.60 9.66
CA GLY A 111 -39.56 -20.38 10.85
C GLY A 111 -38.67 -20.02 12.05
N CYS A 112 -39.16 -19.12 12.92
CA CYS A 112 -38.56 -18.85 14.23
C CYS A 112 -39.12 -19.80 15.31
N ASN A 113 -38.35 -20.07 16.37
CA ASN A 113 -38.94 -20.16 17.72
C ASN A 113 -37.90 -19.80 18.82
N PRO A 114 -38.19 -18.82 19.72
CA PRO A 114 -37.37 -18.49 20.88
C PRO A 114 -38.06 -18.98 22.17
N GLN A 115 -37.43 -19.90 22.91
CA GLN A 115 -37.90 -20.28 24.24
C GLN A 115 -36.73 -20.31 25.23
N GLN A 116 -36.72 -19.34 26.14
CA GLN A 116 -35.92 -19.30 27.36
C GLN A 116 -36.82 -19.74 28.51
N ASN A 117 -36.51 -20.86 29.17
CA ASN A 117 -37.11 -21.22 30.46
C ASN A 117 -36.20 -22.21 31.20
N GLY A 118 -35.63 -21.78 32.34
CA GLY A 118 -34.91 -22.67 33.25
C GLY A 118 -33.96 -21.96 34.21
N VAL A 119 -34.48 -21.21 35.20
CA VAL A 119 -33.71 -20.83 36.40
C VAL A 119 -34.50 -21.24 37.64
N GLN A 120 -33.83 -21.89 38.60
CA GLN A 120 -34.30 -22.06 39.97
C GLN A 120 -33.23 -21.45 40.91
N PRO A 121 -33.62 -20.67 41.93
CA PRO A 121 -32.68 -20.02 42.84
C PRO A 121 -32.33 -20.91 44.04
N GLY A 122 -31.07 -20.83 44.48
CA GLY A 122 -30.67 -20.95 45.89
C GLY A 122 -30.54 -22.36 46.49
N THR A 123 -29.29 -22.77 46.75
CA THR A 123 -28.96 -23.52 47.97
C THR A 123 -27.51 -23.22 48.35
N GLU A 124 -27.32 -22.64 49.54
CA GLU A 124 -26.03 -22.32 50.13
C GLU A 124 -25.45 -23.54 50.86
N ARG A 125 -24.19 -23.89 50.58
CA ARG A 125 -23.44 -24.86 51.41
C ARG A 125 -21.95 -24.54 51.41
N GLY A 126 -21.41 -24.20 52.59
CA GLY A 126 -20.02 -24.51 52.94
C GLY A 126 -19.14 -23.35 53.43
N ALA A 127 -18.86 -23.36 54.74
CA ALA A 127 -17.68 -22.88 55.48
C ALA A 127 -17.15 -21.43 55.30
N ALA A 128 -16.83 -20.81 56.44
CA ALA A 128 -16.22 -19.49 56.54
C ALA A 128 -14.87 -19.41 55.79
N VAL A 129 -14.71 -18.32 55.06
CA VAL A 129 -13.54 -17.95 54.26
C VAL A 129 -12.26 -17.97 55.11
N ALA A 130 -11.26 -18.75 54.68
CA ALA A 130 -9.90 -18.64 55.21
C ALA A 130 -9.27 -17.32 54.73
N PRO A 131 -8.41 -16.65 55.53
CA PRO A 131 -7.80 -15.39 55.12
C PRO A 131 -6.96 -15.57 53.85
N ASN A 132 -7.09 -14.64 52.90
CA ASN A 132 -6.29 -14.65 51.68
C ASN A 132 -4.78 -14.58 52.03
N PRO A 133 -3.95 -15.48 51.48
CA PRO A 133 -2.51 -15.35 51.61
C PRO A 133 -2.04 -14.06 50.93
N PRO A 134 -0.98 -13.39 51.45
CA PRO A 134 -0.49 -12.15 50.87
C PRO A 134 0.00 -12.39 49.44
N PRO A 135 -0.18 -11.42 48.52
CA PRO A 135 0.20 -11.57 47.14
C PRO A 135 1.73 -11.47 47.03
N ASN A 136 2.41 -12.61 47.13
CA ASN A 136 3.82 -12.71 46.78
C ASN A 136 3.94 -13.14 45.31
N HIS A 137 3.29 -12.39 44.40
CA HIS A 137 3.48 -12.59 42.98
C HIS A 137 4.68 -11.75 42.54
N GLN A 138 5.82 -12.43 42.40
CA GLN A 138 6.92 -11.92 41.59
C GLN A 138 6.36 -11.65 40.19
N GLY A 139 6.60 -10.44 39.67
CA GLY A 139 6.00 -9.96 38.43
C GLY A 139 6.15 -10.98 37.31
N THR A 140 5.01 -11.46 36.81
CA THR A 140 4.94 -12.43 35.73
C THR A 140 5.63 -11.86 34.50
N GLU A 141 6.43 -12.68 33.82
CA GLU A 141 7.11 -12.39 32.56
C GLU A 141 6.20 -11.69 31.52
N GLU A 142 4.89 -11.90 31.62
CA GLU A 142 3.85 -11.21 30.86
C GLU A 142 3.89 -9.68 30.95
N GLN A 143 4.19 -9.07 32.10
CA GLN A 143 4.28 -7.60 32.20
C GLN A 143 5.53 -7.04 31.54
N LEU A 144 6.62 -7.81 31.55
CA LEU A 144 7.85 -7.46 30.83
C LEU A 144 7.65 -7.63 29.32
N GLN A 145 7.05 -8.75 28.90
CA GLN A 145 6.66 -8.98 27.51
C GLN A 145 5.69 -7.92 27.00
N GLN A 146 4.69 -7.52 27.80
CA GLN A 146 3.74 -6.47 27.41
C GLN A 146 4.46 -5.12 27.23
N ARG A 147 5.41 -4.79 28.12
CA ARG A 147 6.21 -3.56 28.00
C ARG A 147 7.19 -3.61 26.81
N GLU A 148 7.75 -4.77 26.51
CA GLU A 148 8.59 -5.00 25.31
C GLU A 148 7.77 -4.90 24.03
N ILE A 149 6.55 -5.44 24.02
CA ILE A 149 5.59 -5.31 22.92
C ILE A 149 5.20 -3.84 22.73
N ASP A 150 4.89 -3.12 23.81
CA ASP A 150 4.50 -1.70 23.74
C ASP A 150 5.68 -0.82 23.29
N ALA A 151 6.91 -1.12 23.74
CA ALA A 151 8.11 -0.45 23.28
C ALA A 151 8.41 -0.74 21.80
N ALA A 152 8.31 -2.01 21.38
CA ALA A 152 8.46 -2.41 19.98
C ALA A 152 7.36 -1.81 19.09
N LEU A 153 6.13 -1.68 19.59
CA LEU A 153 5.02 -1.05 18.89
C LEU A 153 5.24 0.46 18.75
N ALA A 154 5.77 1.13 19.78
CA ALA A 154 6.14 2.54 19.71
C ALA A 154 7.31 2.79 18.73
N GLU A 155 8.28 1.88 18.69
CA GLU A 155 9.39 1.91 17.72
C GLU A 155 8.89 1.64 16.28
N GLN A 156 7.99 0.68 16.10
CA GLN A 156 7.34 0.43 14.81
C GLN A 156 6.42 1.57 14.37
N ASN A 157 5.68 2.22 15.28
CA ASN A 157 4.86 3.39 14.94
C ASN A 157 5.71 4.60 14.53
N ASN A 158 6.89 4.79 15.16
CA ASN A 158 7.85 5.79 14.71
C ASN A 158 8.48 5.42 13.35
N ALA A 159 8.63 4.12 13.05
CA ALA A 159 9.10 3.64 11.75
C ALA A 159 8.02 3.64 10.65
N ALA A 160 6.73 3.64 11.02
CA ALA A 160 5.57 3.65 10.12
C ALA A 160 5.12 5.07 9.72
N ILE A 161 5.74 6.12 10.27
CA ILE A 161 5.85 7.40 9.56
C ILE A 161 6.83 7.13 8.42
N GLU A 162 6.36 6.49 7.35
CA GLU A 162 7.20 6.24 6.18
C GLU A 162 7.81 7.59 5.74
N PRO A 163 9.14 7.76 5.78
CA PRO A 163 9.73 8.74 4.88
C PRO A 163 9.42 8.17 3.50
N GLN A 164 8.41 8.76 2.84
CA GLN A 164 8.15 8.60 1.42
C GLN A 164 9.52 8.51 0.75
N ASP A 165 9.88 7.33 0.22
CA ASP A 165 11.27 7.01 -0.14
C ASP A 165 11.85 8.19 -0.94
N ASP A 166 12.73 8.99 -0.32
CA ASP A 166 13.20 10.26 -0.89
C ASP A 166 13.90 10.04 -2.24
N ARG A 167 14.24 8.79 -2.55
CA ARG A 167 14.85 8.33 -3.80
C ARG A 167 13.84 7.96 -4.88
N GLN A 168 12.57 7.79 -4.53
CA GLN A 168 11.51 7.50 -5.50
C GLN A 168 11.36 8.68 -6.44
N ARG A 169 11.49 8.40 -7.74
CA ARG A 169 11.29 9.35 -8.81
C ARG A 169 9.85 9.27 -9.32
N PHE A 170 9.20 10.41 -9.48
CA PHE A 170 7.83 10.51 -9.96
C PHE A 170 7.64 11.68 -10.92
N ALA A 171 6.69 11.54 -11.84
CA ALA A 171 6.19 12.65 -12.64
C ALA A 171 5.32 13.55 -11.76
N MET A 172 5.31 14.86 -12.03
CA MET A 172 4.51 15.81 -11.27
C MET A 172 3.01 15.46 -11.32
N PHE A 173 2.32 15.63 -10.20
CA PHE A 173 0.88 15.38 -10.07
C PHE A 173 0.18 16.54 -9.35
N ALA A 174 -1.12 16.73 -9.59
CA ALA A 174 -1.85 17.93 -9.20
C ALA A 174 -1.99 18.18 -7.69
N THR A 175 -1.83 17.13 -6.88
CA THR A 175 -1.91 17.19 -5.41
C THR A 175 -0.53 17.11 -4.76
N TRP A 176 0.54 17.36 -5.51
CA TRP A 176 1.89 17.36 -4.98
C TRP A 176 2.10 18.50 -3.99
N VAL A 177 2.80 18.20 -2.88
CA VAL A 177 3.19 19.19 -1.87
C VAL A 177 4.70 19.10 -1.70
N PRO A 178 5.43 20.23 -1.73
CA PRO A 178 6.87 20.23 -1.50
C PRO A 178 7.22 19.70 -0.11
N ASN A 179 8.28 18.91 -0.01
CA ASN A 179 8.84 18.53 1.30
C ASN A 179 9.35 19.80 2.00
N GLU A 180 8.88 20.08 3.22
CA GLU A 180 9.21 21.32 3.94
C GLU A 180 10.71 21.51 4.15
N LYS A 181 11.39 20.45 4.61
CA LYS A 181 12.84 20.46 4.84
C LYS A 181 13.60 20.61 3.53
N GLY A 182 13.25 19.82 2.52
CA GLY A 182 13.89 19.86 1.21
C GLY A 182 13.74 21.22 0.54
N LEU A 183 12.56 21.83 0.60
CA LEU A 183 12.30 23.16 0.07
C LEU A 183 13.11 24.23 0.82
N SER A 184 13.10 24.21 2.15
CA SER A 184 13.87 25.14 2.99
C SER A 184 15.38 25.06 2.72
N ASP A 185 15.92 23.84 2.63
CA ASP A 185 17.33 23.61 2.34
C ASP A 185 17.70 24.20 0.96
N GLN A 186 16.85 23.98 -0.07
CA GLN A 186 17.09 24.52 -1.41
C GLN A 186 16.96 26.04 -1.49
N ILE A 187 15.99 26.65 -0.81
CA ILE A 187 15.86 28.11 -0.71
C ILE A 187 17.12 28.73 -0.10
N THR A 188 17.62 28.13 0.96
CA THR A 188 18.85 28.56 1.65
C THR A 188 20.06 28.44 0.74
N ILE A 189 20.24 27.29 0.07
CA ILE A 189 21.34 27.06 -0.89
C ILE A 189 21.28 28.07 -2.05
N ALA A 190 20.08 28.41 -2.51
CA ALA A 190 19.90 29.36 -3.60
C ALA A 190 20.15 30.82 -3.20
N GLY A 191 20.25 31.12 -1.89
CA GLY A 191 20.43 32.46 -1.34
C GLY A 191 19.16 33.32 -1.40
N LEU A 192 17.98 32.69 -1.35
CA LEU A 192 16.68 33.37 -1.40
C LEU A 192 16.11 33.56 0.02
N PRO A 193 15.23 34.55 0.26
CA PRO A 193 14.54 34.69 1.54
C PRO A 193 13.58 33.51 1.80
N ALA A 194 13.26 33.24 3.06
CA ALA A 194 12.44 32.07 3.44
C ALA A 194 11.02 32.09 2.83
N ASP A 195 10.46 33.28 2.58
CA ASP A 195 9.17 33.51 1.92
C ASP A 195 9.29 33.60 0.39
N ALA A 196 10.42 33.16 -0.18
CA ALA A 196 10.71 33.42 -1.58
C ALA A 196 9.75 32.74 -2.57
N VAL A 197 9.15 31.63 -2.15
CA VAL A 197 8.34 30.74 -2.95
C VAL A 197 6.87 30.91 -2.53
N PRO A 198 6.12 31.81 -3.18
CA PRO A 198 4.70 31.98 -2.89
C PRO A 198 3.90 30.78 -3.40
N GLU A 199 2.72 30.54 -2.82
CA GLU A 199 1.84 29.44 -3.23
C GLU A 199 1.44 29.51 -4.72
N ALA A 200 1.29 30.72 -5.26
CA ALA A 200 1.03 30.92 -6.69
C ALA A 200 2.15 30.34 -7.58
N ALA A 201 3.41 30.50 -7.17
CA ALA A 201 4.56 29.93 -7.88
C ALA A 201 4.50 28.40 -7.86
N ILE A 202 4.15 27.79 -6.72
CA ILE A 202 3.98 26.33 -6.62
C ILE A 202 2.89 25.85 -7.58
N ARG A 203 1.73 26.52 -7.60
CA ARG A 203 0.61 26.15 -8.48
C ARG A 203 0.95 26.26 -9.97
N ALA A 204 1.61 27.34 -10.37
CA ALA A 204 2.04 27.52 -11.76
C ALA A 204 3.07 26.45 -12.17
N PHE A 205 4.04 26.18 -11.30
CA PHE A 205 5.05 25.14 -11.50
C PHE A 205 4.43 23.74 -11.65
N MET A 206 3.48 23.39 -10.77
CA MET A 206 2.72 22.14 -10.88
C MET A 206 1.92 22.07 -12.17
N GLY A 207 1.17 23.13 -12.51
CA GLY A 207 0.35 23.18 -13.72
C GLY A 207 1.17 22.90 -14.98
N PHE A 208 2.39 23.43 -15.03
CA PHE A 208 3.32 23.19 -16.13
C PHE A 208 3.80 21.73 -16.20
N PHE A 209 4.29 21.16 -15.10
CA PHE A 209 4.87 19.80 -15.11
C PHE A 209 3.82 18.69 -15.13
N VAL A 210 2.60 18.92 -14.64
CA VAL A 210 1.47 17.99 -14.81
C VAL A 210 1.14 17.80 -16.30
N ALA A 211 1.28 18.85 -17.12
CA ALA A 211 1.12 18.76 -18.57
C ALA A 211 2.31 18.09 -19.29
N LYS A 212 3.42 17.81 -18.58
CA LYS A 212 4.64 17.17 -19.12
C LYS A 212 5.01 15.91 -18.32
N PRO A 213 4.25 14.81 -18.45
CA PRO A 213 4.45 13.59 -17.66
C PRO A 213 5.77 12.86 -17.96
N SER A 214 6.50 13.24 -19.01
CA SER A 214 7.83 12.70 -19.33
C SER A 214 8.93 13.18 -18.38
N THR A 215 8.72 14.30 -17.67
CA THR A 215 9.71 14.78 -16.69
C THR A 215 9.46 14.11 -15.35
N ILE A 216 10.47 13.39 -14.87
CA ILE A 216 10.40 12.58 -13.65
C ILE A 216 11.59 12.94 -12.75
N ASP A 217 11.30 13.30 -11.51
CA ASP A 217 12.32 13.65 -10.52
C ASP A 217 11.95 13.11 -9.13
N THR A 218 12.92 13.12 -8.23
CA THR A 218 12.72 12.86 -6.80
C THR A 218 12.01 14.04 -6.13
N SER A 219 11.47 13.83 -4.92
CA SER A 219 10.84 14.92 -4.15
C SER A 219 11.81 16.09 -3.92
N ALA A 220 13.07 15.78 -3.55
CA ALA A 220 14.13 16.78 -3.39
C ALA A 220 14.52 17.46 -4.72
N GLY A 221 14.56 16.70 -5.82
CA GLY A 221 14.83 17.24 -7.15
C GLY A 221 13.75 18.20 -7.64
N TRP A 222 12.47 17.88 -7.39
CA TRP A 222 11.36 18.81 -7.65
C TRP A 222 11.48 20.10 -6.84
N CYS A 223 11.87 20.02 -5.56
CA CYS A 223 12.13 21.20 -4.73
C CYS A 223 13.29 22.04 -5.29
N TYR A 224 14.38 21.41 -5.74
CA TYR A 224 15.51 22.10 -6.38
C TYR A 224 15.07 22.83 -7.66
N ARG A 225 14.36 22.14 -8.56
CA ARG A 225 13.87 22.73 -9.83
C ARG A 225 12.94 23.92 -9.58
N LEU A 226 12.02 23.80 -8.62
CA LEU A 226 11.12 24.87 -8.20
C LEU A 226 11.90 26.10 -7.73
N VAL A 227 12.89 25.92 -6.85
CA VAL A 227 13.69 27.03 -6.32
C VAL A 227 14.56 27.68 -7.40
N GLN A 228 15.18 26.90 -8.28
CA GLN A 228 15.96 27.45 -9.40
C GLN A 228 15.08 28.27 -10.35
N TRP A 229 13.85 27.81 -10.61
CA TRP A 229 12.89 28.56 -11.40
C TRP A 229 12.49 29.87 -10.72
N VAL A 230 12.12 29.84 -9.44
CA VAL A 230 11.79 31.07 -8.67
C VAL A 230 12.96 32.05 -8.64
N LYS A 231 14.19 31.56 -8.47
CA LYS A 231 15.40 32.39 -8.54
C LYS A 231 15.52 33.08 -9.90
N ARG A 232 15.33 32.34 -10.99
CA ARG A 232 15.41 32.87 -12.35
C ARG A 232 14.35 33.94 -12.60
N GLU A 233 13.10 33.73 -12.19
CA GLU A 233 12.03 34.72 -12.37
C GLU A 233 12.30 35.99 -11.57
N ARG A 234 12.83 35.88 -10.35
CA ARG A 234 13.25 37.04 -9.56
C ARG A 234 14.37 37.83 -10.23
N VAL A 235 15.37 37.15 -10.81
CA VAL A 235 16.45 37.80 -11.55
C VAL A 235 15.93 38.49 -12.82
N LYS A 236 15.06 37.83 -13.58
CA LYS A 236 14.42 38.38 -14.79
C LYS A 236 13.59 39.62 -14.45
N ALA A 237 12.78 39.55 -13.40
CA ALA A 237 11.94 40.65 -12.94
C ALA A 237 12.76 41.85 -12.45
N SER A 238 13.84 41.59 -11.69
CA SER A 238 14.77 42.64 -11.26
C SER A 238 15.44 43.33 -12.44
N GLY A 239 15.81 42.60 -13.50
CA GLY A 239 16.37 43.17 -14.73
C GLY A 239 15.37 44.01 -15.53
N GLN A 240 14.08 43.78 -15.36
CA GLN A 240 12.99 44.53 -16.00
C GLN A 240 12.39 45.63 -15.11
N GLY A 241 12.86 45.77 -13.86
CA GLY A 241 12.29 46.70 -12.88
C GLY A 241 10.85 46.37 -12.47
N LYS A 242 10.45 45.10 -12.58
CA LYS A 242 9.09 44.61 -12.28
C LYS A 242 9.10 43.64 -11.11
N ALA A 243 7.93 43.38 -10.55
CA ALA A 243 7.73 42.25 -9.64
C ALA A 243 7.83 40.92 -10.39
N PRO A 244 8.28 39.83 -9.74
CA PRO A 244 8.32 38.51 -10.36
C PRO A 244 6.92 38.06 -10.77
N ASP A 245 6.81 37.67 -12.04
CA ASP A 245 5.58 37.13 -12.64
C ASP A 245 5.67 35.61 -12.65
N PHE A 246 4.84 34.96 -11.85
CA PHE A 246 4.81 33.52 -11.73
C PHE A 246 3.73 32.86 -12.61
N ASP A 247 2.92 33.64 -13.33
CA ASP A 247 1.86 33.14 -14.22
C ASP A 247 2.34 33.01 -15.70
N ASP A 248 3.50 33.54 -16.04
CA ASP A 248 4.13 33.39 -17.35
C ASP A 248 4.61 31.95 -17.56
N THR A 249 4.16 31.28 -18.64
CA THR A 249 4.53 29.89 -19.00
C THR A 249 5.47 29.82 -20.21
N SER A 250 5.91 30.97 -20.75
CA SER A 250 6.72 31.06 -21.97
C SER A 250 8.15 30.47 -21.86
N TRP A 251 8.61 30.19 -20.64
CA TRP A 251 9.96 29.68 -20.33
C TRP A 251 10.09 28.14 -20.40
N ALA A 252 8.98 27.45 -20.70
CA ALA A 252 8.82 26.00 -20.77
C ALA A 252 9.85 25.19 -21.58
N ASN A 253 10.57 25.86 -22.49
CA ASN A 253 11.53 25.24 -23.41
C ASN A 253 12.96 25.21 -22.85
N ASP A 254 13.29 26.07 -21.89
CA ASP A 254 14.66 26.20 -21.35
C ASP A 254 14.92 25.31 -20.13
N LEU A 255 13.89 24.73 -19.50
CA LEU A 255 14.05 23.83 -18.35
C LEU A 255 14.40 22.38 -18.74
N GLY A 256 14.50 22.09 -20.05
CA GLY A 256 14.86 20.77 -20.57
C GLY A 256 16.34 20.41 -20.40
N ASP A 257 17.21 21.39 -20.17
CA ASP A 257 18.67 21.23 -20.09
C ASP A 257 19.22 21.22 -18.65
N LEU A 258 18.35 21.20 -17.63
CA LEU A 258 18.69 21.00 -16.21
C LEU A 258 18.33 19.61 -15.73
#